data_AF-A0A521ARR4-F1
#
_entry.id   AF-A0A521ARR4-F1
#
_cell.length_a   1.000
_cell.length_b   1.000
_cell.length_c   1.000
_cell.angle_alpha   90.00
_cell.angle_beta   90.00
_cell.angle_gamma   90.00
#
_symmetry.space_group_name_H-M   'P 1'
#
loop_
_entity.id
_entity.type
_entity.pdbx_description
1 polymer ?
#
loop_
_entity_poly.entity_id
_entity_poly.type
_entity_poly.pdbx_seq_one_letter_code
_entity_poly.pdbx_strand_id
1 'polypeptide(L)'
;MKDKENRFLFGLWKKESGLGGMLILLCIMHFIAIPFFGSYPRFMVGLNIFWMLFLFAGIFSLSKHKKQAFIISIIPILFVIIQWIDYFNRNIIILFADLFLTIAVMGLLILLVLRKVLEPGPVTTYRIIGSVVVYMLLVQLWCTLYLFLFRHIEGSFNIVKSQFEINSDQASFMYFSYVSITSTGFGEIVPLHPLARSLVQIEVLTGVLYPVILIGRLVSDANFSIKKQE
;
A
#
# COMPACT_ATOMS: atom_id res chain seq x y z
N MET A 1 -17.49 -17.97 -36.20
CA MET A 1 -16.69 -18.54 -35.09
C MET A 1 -15.74 -17.51 -34.42
N LYS A 2 -16.01 -16.19 -34.51
CA LYS A 2 -15.11 -15.11 -34.06
C LYS A 2 -15.66 -14.19 -32.96
N ASP A 3 -16.84 -14.50 -32.40
CA ASP A 3 -17.55 -13.63 -31.44
C ASP A 3 -17.45 -14.05 -29.96
N LYS A 4 -16.74 -15.14 -29.63
CA LYS A 4 -16.61 -15.60 -28.24
C LYS A 4 -15.42 -14.98 -27.48
N GLU A 5 -14.39 -14.52 -28.19
CA GLU A 5 -13.15 -14.03 -27.56
C GLU A 5 -13.30 -12.61 -27.00
N ASN A 6 -14.08 -11.75 -27.67
CA ASN A 6 -14.30 -10.36 -27.25
C ASN A 6 -15.21 -10.23 -26.02
N ARG A 7 -16.01 -11.26 -25.67
CA ARG A 7 -16.85 -11.26 -24.47
C ARG A 7 -16.06 -11.48 -23.18
N PHE A 8 -14.92 -12.17 -23.24
CA PHE A 8 -14.08 -12.39 -22.06
C PHE A 8 -13.34 -11.11 -21.65
N LEU A 9 -12.79 -10.39 -22.64
CA LEU A 9 -12.11 -9.11 -22.43
C LEU A 9 -13.07 -7.98 -22.03
N PHE A 10 -14.30 -7.96 -22.55
CA PHE A 10 -15.32 -7.00 -22.10
C PHE A 10 -15.89 -7.31 -20.70
N GLY A 11 -15.85 -8.57 -20.26
CA GLY A 11 -16.24 -8.97 -18.90
C GLY A 11 -15.27 -8.45 -17.83
N LEU A 12 -13.99 -8.32 -18.17
CA LEU A 12 -12.95 -7.74 -17.32
C LEU A 12 -13.08 -6.22 -17.13
N TRP A 13 -14.02 -5.55 -17.79
CA TRP A 13 -14.19 -4.09 -17.72
C TRP A 13 -15.59 -3.66 -17.31
N LYS A 14 -16.25 -4.47 -16.48
CA LYS A 14 -17.40 -4.04 -15.69
C LYS A 14 -16.88 -3.36 -14.43
N LYS A 15 -17.43 -2.17 -14.10
CA LYS A 15 -17.30 -1.24 -12.94
C LYS A 15 -16.62 -1.68 -11.62
N GLU A 16 -16.36 -2.96 -11.39
CA GLU A 16 -15.68 -3.58 -10.24
C GLU A 16 -14.25 -4.07 -10.56
N SER A 17 -13.81 -4.03 -11.83
CA SER A 17 -12.51 -4.56 -12.26
C SER A 17 -11.29 -3.73 -11.89
N GLY A 18 -11.48 -2.50 -11.42
CA GLY A 18 -10.39 -1.62 -10.99
C GLY A 18 -9.53 -2.25 -9.89
N LEU A 19 -10.15 -2.96 -8.94
CA LEU A 19 -9.44 -3.62 -7.82
C LEU A 19 -8.54 -4.77 -8.31
N GLY A 20 -9.00 -5.54 -9.30
CA GLY A 20 -8.18 -6.60 -9.91
C GLY A 20 -6.95 -6.05 -10.62
N GLY A 21 -7.14 -4.97 -11.41
CA GLY A 21 -6.03 -4.26 -12.03
C GLY A 21 -5.05 -3.69 -11.00
N MET A 22 -5.57 -3.06 -9.94
CA MET A 22 -4.76 -2.54 -8.83
C MET A 22 -3.93 -3.65 -8.16
N LEU A 23 -4.51 -4.83 -7.91
CA LEU A 23 -3.79 -5.95 -7.32
C LEU A 23 -2.64 -6.41 -8.21
N ILE A 24 -2.91 -6.71 -9.49
CA ILE A 24 -1.88 -7.16 -10.44
C ILE A 24 -0.74 -6.15 -10.50
N LEU A 25 -1.08 -4.87 -10.58
CA LEU A 25 -0.14 -3.77 -10.66
C LEU A 25 0.71 -3.64 -9.38
N LEU A 26 0.10 -3.77 -8.20
CA LEU A 26 0.82 -3.80 -6.93
C LEU A 26 1.73 -5.02 -6.83
N CYS A 27 1.28 -6.20 -7.27
CA CYS A 27 2.10 -7.42 -7.26
C CYS A 27 3.35 -7.25 -8.14
N ILE A 28 3.18 -6.75 -9.36
CA ILE A 28 4.30 -6.44 -10.25
C ILE A 28 5.24 -5.44 -9.57
N MET A 29 4.71 -4.38 -8.97
CA MET A 29 5.54 -3.37 -8.33
C MET A 29 6.31 -3.90 -7.12
N HIS A 30 5.65 -4.61 -6.21
CA HIS A 30 6.26 -5.06 -4.94
C HIS A 30 7.21 -6.24 -5.13
N PHE A 31 6.86 -7.20 -5.98
CA PHE A 31 7.59 -8.45 -6.08
C PHE A 31 8.56 -8.51 -7.28
N ILE A 32 8.42 -7.62 -8.26
CA ILE A 32 9.28 -7.61 -9.45
C ILE A 32 9.96 -6.25 -9.61
N ALA A 33 9.20 -5.16 -9.69
CA ALA A 33 9.77 -3.88 -10.08
C ALA A 33 10.71 -3.31 -9.01
N ILE A 34 10.28 -3.27 -7.74
CA ILE A 34 11.08 -2.73 -6.63
C ILE A 34 12.33 -3.58 -6.36
N PRO A 35 12.27 -4.93 -6.26
CA PRO A 35 13.46 -5.74 -6.01
C PRO A 35 14.54 -5.62 -7.09
N PHE A 36 14.14 -5.59 -8.37
CA PHE A 36 15.11 -5.61 -9.48
C PHE A 36 15.57 -4.22 -9.91
N PHE A 37 14.70 -3.21 -9.84
CA PHE A 37 15.00 -1.87 -10.34
C PHE A 37 15.14 -0.81 -9.25
N GLY A 38 14.94 -1.19 -7.98
CA GLY A 38 14.94 -0.26 -6.86
C GLY A 38 16.27 0.46 -6.62
N SER A 39 17.37 -0.03 -7.17
CA SER A 39 18.69 0.64 -7.05
C SER A 39 18.89 1.75 -8.08
N TYR A 40 18.05 1.85 -9.13
CA TYR A 40 18.20 2.86 -10.17
C TYR A 40 17.42 4.15 -9.82
N PRO A 41 18.08 5.33 -9.75
CA PRO A 41 17.40 6.59 -9.41
C PRO A 41 16.26 6.96 -10.37
N ARG A 42 16.43 6.70 -11.67
CA ARG A 42 15.38 6.96 -12.68
C ARG A 42 14.12 6.13 -12.44
N PHE A 43 14.28 4.88 -11.98
CA PHE A 43 13.16 4.02 -11.62
C PHE A 43 12.42 4.55 -10.39
N MET A 44 13.13 5.06 -9.39
CA MET A 44 12.52 5.67 -8.20
C MET A 44 11.63 6.87 -8.52
N VAL A 45 12.02 7.72 -9.48
CA VAL A 45 11.15 8.81 -9.96
C VAL A 45 9.87 8.24 -10.59
N GLY A 46 10.00 7.21 -11.42
CA GLY A 46 8.86 6.49 -11.99
C GLY A 46 7.95 5.87 -10.93
N LEU A 47 8.53 5.31 -9.87
CA LEU A 47 7.81 4.73 -8.74
C LEU A 47 6.99 5.78 -7.97
N ASN A 48 7.54 6.98 -7.76
CA ASN A 48 6.80 8.08 -7.13
C ASN A 48 5.62 8.55 -7.99
N ILE A 49 5.84 8.70 -9.30
CA ILE A 49 4.77 9.02 -10.26
C ILE A 49 3.69 7.93 -10.24
N PHE A 50 4.11 6.66 -10.22
CA PHE A 50 3.21 5.53 -10.09
C PHE A 50 2.33 5.63 -8.86
N TRP A 51 2.92 5.85 -7.67
CA TRP A 51 2.16 5.99 -6.43
C TRP A 51 1.19 7.15 -6.46
N MET A 52 1.59 8.29 -7.04
CA MET A 52 0.71 9.44 -7.24
C MET A 52 -0.48 9.08 -8.14
N LEU A 53 -0.24 8.44 -9.28
CA LEU A 53 -1.31 7.98 -10.17
C LEU A 53 -2.22 6.95 -9.51
N PHE A 54 -1.65 6.03 -8.73
CA PHE A 54 -2.40 5.03 -7.98
C PHE A 54 -3.33 5.68 -6.95
N LEU A 55 -2.86 6.71 -6.25
CA LEU A 55 -3.64 7.50 -5.32
C LEU A 55 -4.80 8.22 -6.02
N PHE A 56 -4.53 8.94 -7.11
CA PHE A 56 -5.59 9.61 -7.86
C PHE A 56 -6.60 8.61 -8.43
N ALA A 57 -6.14 7.49 -8.98
CA ALA A 57 -7.02 6.41 -9.46
C ALA A 57 -7.92 5.88 -8.34
N GLY A 58 -7.38 5.65 -7.14
CA GLY A 58 -8.15 5.25 -5.97
C GLY A 58 -9.21 6.28 -5.57
N ILE A 59 -8.84 7.56 -5.53
CA ILE A 59 -9.77 8.67 -5.20
C ILE A 59 -10.89 8.78 -6.23
N PHE A 60 -10.56 8.79 -7.52
CA PHE A 60 -11.55 8.90 -8.60
C PHE A 60 -12.45 7.67 -8.70
N SER A 61 -11.89 6.46 -8.52
CA SER A 61 -12.68 5.23 -8.55
C SER A 61 -13.69 5.16 -7.40
N LEU A 62 -13.45 5.87 -6.30
CA LEU A 62 -14.26 5.74 -5.09
C LEU A 62 -15.13 6.95 -4.77
N SER A 63 -14.86 8.10 -5.38
CA SER A 63 -15.64 9.31 -5.15
C SER A 63 -17.00 9.22 -5.85
N LYS A 64 -18.09 9.22 -5.08
CA LYS A 64 -19.47 9.22 -5.61
C LYS A 64 -19.84 10.58 -6.23
N HIS A 65 -19.20 11.67 -5.80
CA HIS A 65 -19.47 13.03 -6.26
C HIS A 65 -18.19 13.81 -6.61
N LYS A 66 -18.26 14.68 -7.64
CA LYS A 66 -17.13 15.53 -8.07
C LYS A 66 -16.58 16.43 -6.95
N LYS A 67 -17.45 16.94 -6.06
CA LYS A 67 -17.05 17.75 -4.89
C LYS A 67 -16.24 16.94 -3.87
N GLN A 68 -16.62 15.69 -3.63
CA GLN A 68 -15.91 14.81 -2.71
C GLN A 68 -14.53 14.44 -3.25
N ALA A 69 -14.43 14.13 -4.55
CA ALA A 69 -13.15 13.89 -5.22
C ALA A 69 -12.21 15.10 -5.09
N PHE A 70 -12.75 16.31 -5.29
CA PHE A 70 -11.98 17.54 -5.17
C PHE A 70 -11.43 17.75 -3.75
N ILE A 71 -12.27 17.61 -2.72
CA ILE A 71 -11.85 17.78 -1.32
C ILE A 71 -10.77 16.75 -0.93
N ILE A 72 -10.96 15.48 -1.31
CA ILE A 72 -10.00 14.42 -1.00
C ILE A 72 -8.67 14.62 -1.73
N SER A 73 -8.69 15.21 -2.93
CA SER A 73 -7.49 15.47 -3.73
C SER A 73 -6.60 16.59 -3.18
N ILE A 74 -7.11 17.42 -2.26
CA ILE A 74 -6.31 18.49 -1.62
C ILE A 74 -5.09 17.91 -0.91
N ILE A 75 -5.26 16.78 -0.21
CA ILE A 75 -4.18 16.16 0.57
C ILE A 75 -3.04 15.66 -0.35
N PRO A 76 -3.28 14.83 -1.39
CA PRO A 76 -2.23 14.47 -2.36
C PRO A 76 -1.61 15.64 -3.10
N ILE A 77 -2.34 16.73 -3.35
CA ILE A 77 -1.76 17.91 -3.99
C ILE A 77 -0.77 18.59 -3.04
N LEU A 78 -1.15 18.77 -1.77
CA LEU A 78 -0.27 19.32 -0.76
C LEU A 78 0.98 18.44 -0.56
N PHE A 79 0.83 17.11 -0.66
CA PHE A 79 1.94 16.15 -0.63
C PHE A 79 3.00 16.48 -1.67
N VAL A 80 2.58 16.61 -2.92
CA VAL A 80 3.46 16.87 -4.05
C VAL A 80 4.17 18.21 -3.89
N ILE A 81 3.45 19.24 -3.42
CA ILE A 81 4.05 20.54 -3.15
C ILE A 81 5.15 20.44 -2.09
N ILE A 82 4.89 19.75 -0.98
CA ILE A 82 5.88 19.59 0.10
C ILE A 82 7.10 18.80 -0.38
N GLN A 83 6.92 17.72 -1.15
CA GLN A 83 8.05 16.96 -1.71
C GLN A 83 8.96 17.82 -2.59
N TRP A 84 8.36 18.68 -3.43
CA TRP A 84 9.14 19.62 -4.24
C TRP A 84 9.90 20.61 -3.36
N ILE A 85 9.28 21.14 -2.30
CA ILE A 85 9.97 22.06 -1.38
C ILE A 85 11.11 21.34 -0.64
N ASP A 86 10.90 20.11 -0.15
CA ASP A 86 11.95 19.33 0.55
C ASP A 86 13.16 19.05 -0.35
N TYR A 87 12.91 18.79 -1.63
CA TYR A 87 13.97 18.59 -2.62
C TYR A 87 14.90 19.81 -2.76
N PHE A 88 14.36 21.03 -2.65
CA PHE A 88 15.14 22.27 -2.76
C PHE A 88 15.61 22.82 -1.42
N ASN A 89 14.92 22.53 -0.31
CA ASN A 89 15.17 23.13 0.99
C ASN A 89 15.02 22.09 2.11
N ARG A 90 16.16 21.52 2.52
CA ARG A 90 16.24 20.50 3.58
C ARG A 90 16.11 21.16 4.96
N ASN A 91 14.88 21.30 5.44
CA ASN A 91 14.56 21.79 6.78
C ASN A 91 13.85 20.70 7.59
N ILE A 92 14.14 20.61 8.89
CA ILE A 92 13.54 19.63 9.79
C ILE A 92 12.00 19.75 9.86
N ILE A 93 11.45 20.97 9.76
CA ILE A 93 10.00 21.19 9.75
C ILE A 93 9.37 20.57 8.48
N ILE A 94 10.04 20.74 7.34
CA ILE A 94 9.59 20.21 6.04
C ILE A 94 9.67 18.69 6.04
N LEU A 95 10.74 18.13 6.62
CA LEU A 95 10.91 16.68 6.78
C LEU A 95 9.75 16.05 7.57
N PHE A 96 9.39 16.61 8.73
CA PHE A 96 8.26 16.09 9.52
C PHE A 96 6.92 16.31 8.83
N ALA A 97 6.76 17.43 8.10
CA ALA A 97 5.57 17.68 7.31
C ALA A 97 5.43 16.66 6.17
N ASP A 98 6.52 16.32 5.46
CA ASP A 98 6.54 15.30 4.41
C ASP A 98 6.17 13.92 4.95
N LEU A 99 6.76 13.51 6.08
CA LEU A 99 6.41 12.25 6.74
C LEU A 99 4.92 12.21 7.11
N PHE A 100 4.44 13.23 7.81
CA PHE A 100 3.04 13.29 8.25
C PHE A 100 2.09 13.20 7.07
N LEU A 101 2.39 13.92 6.00
CA LEU A 101 1.56 13.98 4.82
C LEU A 101 1.61 12.65 4.04
N THR A 102 2.78 12.01 3.94
CA THR A 102 2.91 10.66 3.37
C THR A 102 2.04 9.65 4.11
N ILE A 103 2.09 9.64 5.45
CA ILE A 103 1.26 8.76 6.28
C ILE A 103 -0.22 9.08 6.09
N ALA A 104 -0.60 10.36 6.07
CA ALA A 104 -1.98 10.78 5.88
C ALA A 104 -2.55 10.34 4.53
N VAL A 105 -1.76 10.45 3.46
CA VAL A 105 -2.14 10.04 2.09
C VAL A 105 -2.28 8.53 1.98
N MET A 106 -1.31 7.77 2.50
CA MET A 106 -1.36 6.30 2.50
C MET A 106 -2.51 5.79 3.37
N GLY A 107 -2.69 6.37 4.56
CA GLY A 107 -3.81 6.07 5.45
C GLY A 107 -5.16 6.37 4.80
N LEU A 108 -5.27 7.51 4.10
CA LEU A 108 -6.47 7.85 3.35
C LEU A 108 -6.75 6.82 2.25
N LEU A 109 -5.75 6.41 1.47
CA LEU A 109 -5.92 5.39 0.43
C LEU A 109 -6.36 4.05 1.02
N ILE A 110 -5.72 3.60 2.10
CA ILE A 110 -6.10 2.39 2.84
C ILE A 110 -7.56 2.49 3.30
N LEU A 111 -7.96 3.59 3.92
CA LEU A 111 -9.33 3.81 4.40
C LEU A 111 -10.35 3.83 3.26
N LEU A 112 -10.01 4.43 2.12
CA LEU A 112 -10.85 4.43 0.93
C LEU A 112 -11.07 3.00 0.44
N VAL A 113 -10.00 2.25 0.15
CA VAL A 113 -10.15 0.87 -0.35
C VAL A 113 -10.86 -0.01 0.68
N LEU A 114 -10.55 0.14 1.97
CA LEU A 114 -11.21 -0.61 3.04
C LEU A 114 -12.72 -0.30 3.13
N ARG A 115 -13.13 0.97 3.00
CA ARG A 115 -14.55 1.34 2.93
C ARG A 115 -15.26 0.68 1.76
N LYS A 116 -14.57 0.47 0.63
CA LYS A 116 -15.13 -0.23 -0.54
C LYS A 116 -15.31 -1.72 -0.28
N VAL A 117 -14.32 -2.34 0.35
CA VAL A 117 -14.35 -3.76 0.73
C VAL A 117 -15.47 -4.04 1.73
N LEU A 118 -15.72 -3.09 2.63
CA LEU A 118 -16.71 -3.18 3.70
C LEU A 118 -18.08 -2.58 3.33
N GLU A 119 -18.31 -2.20 2.07
CA GLU A 119 -19.59 -1.61 1.63
C GLU A 119 -20.72 -2.66 1.76
N PRO A 120 -21.93 -2.30 2.23
CA PRO A 120 -23.04 -3.26 2.31
C PRO A 120 -23.35 -3.89 0.95
N GLY A 121 -23.70 -5.19 0.94
CA GLY A 121 -24.02 -5.94 -0.29
C GLY A 121 -23.37 -7.32 -0.33
N PRO A 122 -23.55 -8.07 -1.44
CA PRO A 122 -23.02 -9.43 -1.57
C PRO A 122 -21.49 -9.44 -1.57
N VAL A 123 -20.91 -10.47 -0.96
CA VAL A 123 -19.46 -10.67 -0.95
C VAL A 123 -19.04 -11.24 -2.29
N THR A 124 -18.49 -10.39 -3.16
CA THR A 124 -17.96 -10.78 -4.47
C THR A 124 -16.45 -11.04 -4.40
N THR A 125 -15.90 -11.76 -5.38
CA THR A 125 -14.44 -11.98 -5.53
C THR A 125 -13.66 -10.67 -5.50
N TYR A 126 -14.23 -9.58 -6.01
CA TYR A 126 -13.59 -8.25 -5.99
C TYR A 126 -13.41 -7.68 -4.59
N ARG A 127 -14.27 -8.01 -3.62
CA ARG A 127 -14.08 -7.61 -2.22
C ARG A 127 -12.90 -8.34 -1.58
N ILE A 128 -12.72 -9.61 -1.91
CA ILE A 128 -11.57 -10.41 -1.48
C ILE A 128 -10.29 -9.86 -2.14
N ILE A 129 -10.33 -9.52 -3.42
CA ILE A 129 -9.19 -8.86 -4.08
C ILE A 129 -8.87 -7.52 -3.40
N GLY A 130 -9.89 -6.70 -3.10
CA GLY A 130 -9.72 -5.43 -2.42
C GLY A 130 -9.13 -5.56 -1.01
N SER A 131 -9.44 -6.62 -0.26
CA SER A 131 -8.82 -6.86 1.05
C SER A 131 -7.34 -7.19 0.91
N VAL A 132 -6.94 -7.98 -0.10
CA VAL A 132 -5.52 -8.23 -0.40
C VAL A 132 -4.81 -6.93 -0.79
N VAL A 133 -5.44 -6.08 -1.61
CA VAL A 133 -4.89 -4.75 -1.96
C VAL A 133 -4.63 -3.91 -0.70
N VAL A 134 -5.57 -3.85 0.25
CA VAL A 134 -5.37 -3.13 1.50
C VAL A 134 -4.21 -3.72 2.33
N TYR A 135 -4.07 -5.04 2.37
CA TYR A 135 -2.95 -5.69 3.05
C TYR A 135 -1.59 -5.29 2.44
N MET A 136 -1.50 -5.22 1.12
CA MET A 136 -0.28 -4.75 0.42
C MET A 136 -0.02 -3.25 0.67
N LEU A 137 -1.07 -2.42 0.75
CA LEU A 137 -0.92 -1.01 1.10
C LEU A 137 -0.44 -0.81 2.55
N LEU A 138 -0.84 -1.68 3.48
CA LEU A 138 -0.30 -1.68 4.84
C LEU A 138 1.20 -1.99 4.83
N VAL A 139 1.63 -3.00 4.08
CA VAL A 139 3.06 -3.32 3.89
C VAL A 139 3.83 -2.10 3.40
N GLN A 140 3.32 -1.41 2.38
CA GLN A 140 3.96 -0.20 1.86
C GLN A 140 4.04 0.91 2.92
N LEU A 141 2.99 1.11 3.71
CA LEU A 141 2.97 2.09 4.79
C LEU A 141 4.09 1.83 5.81
N TRP A 142 4.22 0.59 6.29
CA TRP A 142 5.26 0.21 7.24
C TRP A 142 6.66 0.32 6.63
N CYS A 143 6.84 -0.10 5.38
CA CYS A 143 8.09 0.08 4.64
C CYS A 143 8.55 1.56 4.63
N THR A 144 7.63 2.49 4.33
CA THR A 144 7.92 3.93 4.37
C THR A 144 8.34 4.40 5.76
N LEU A 145 7.67 3.94 6.82
CA LEU A 145 8.03 4.29 8.19
C LEU A 145 9.43 3.78 8.57
N TYR A 146 9.76 2.55 8.20
CA TYR A 146 11.08 1.98 8.46
C TYR A 146 12.19 2.68 7.70
N LEU A 147 11.96 3.00 6.42
CA LEU A 147 12.88 3.80 5.62
C LEU A 147 13.11 5.18 6.21
N PHE A 148 12.05 5.82 6.71
CA PHE A 148 12.17 7.12 7.37
C PHE A 148 13.09 7.03 8.60
N LEU A 149 12.86 6.05 9.48
CA LEU A 149 13.72 5.84 10.65
C LEU A 149 15.16 5.48 10.25
N PHE A 150 15.33 4.59 9.28
CA PHE A 150 16.65 4.16 8.80
C PHE A 150 17.48 5.33 8.26
N ARG A 151 16.87 6.25 7.51
CA ARG A 151 17.57 7.38 6.89
C ARG A 151 17.88 8.52 7.86
N HIS A 152 17.13 8.66 8.95
CA HIS A 152 17.21 9.83 9.84
C HIS A 152 17.65 9.52 11.26
N ILE A 153 17.66 8.24 11.65
CA ILE A 153 18.18 7.78 12.94
C ILE A 153 19.28 6.76 12.66
N GLU A 154 20.52 7.22 12.79
CA GLU A 154 21.70 6.38 12.61
C GLU A 154 21.69 5.20 13.59
N GLY A 155 22.04 4.00 13.11
CA GLY A 155 22.02 2.79 13.91
C GLY A 155 20.63 2.29 14.31
N SER A 156 19.55 2.81 13.69
CA SER A 156 18.19 2.36 14.01
C SER A 156 17.90 0.91 13.63
N PHE A 157 18.54 0.42 12.56
CA PHE A 157 18.49 -0.95 12.10
C PHE A 157 19.90 -1.50 11.87
N ASN A 158 20.09 -2.78 12.13
CA ASN A 158 21.21 -3.55 11.62
C ASN A 158 20.73 -4.35 10.40
N ILE A 159 21.44 -4.23 9.29
CA ILE A 159 21.09 -4.87 8.01
C ILE A 159 22.28 -5.74 7.61
N VAL A 160 22.03 -7.03 7.38
CA VAL A 160 23.03 -7.91 6.78
C VAL A 160 23.37 -7.37 5.39
N LYS A 161 24.64 -7.00 5.17
CA LYS A 161 25.08 -6.45 3.88
C LYS A 161 24.99 -7.53 2.81
N SER A 162 24.21 -7.24 1.76
CA SER A 162 24.20 -8.03 0.54
C SER A 162 25.57 -7.96 -0.16
N GLN A 163 26.01 -9.08 -0.73
CA GLN A 163 27.20 -9.16 -1.58
C GLN A 163 26.91 -8.76 -3.04
N PHE A 164 25.64 -8.54 -3.38
CA PHE A 164 25.21 -8.21 -4.74
C PHE A 164 25.13 -6.70 -4.96
N GLU A 165 25.45 -6.25 -6.18
CA GLU A 165 25.41 -4.83 -6.58
C GLU A 165 23.99 -4.24 -6.60
N ILE A 166 22.98 -5.08 -6.88
CA ILE A 166 21.57 -4.69 -6.84
C ILE A 166 21.08 -4.85 -5.40
N ASN A 167 21.27 -3.80 -4.61
CA ASN A 167 20.73 -3.71 -3.25
C ASN A 167 20.07 -2.34 -3.08
N SER A 168 18.76 -2.33 -2.88
CA SER A 168 17.98 -1.12 -2.64
C SER A 168 17.43 -1.15 -1.23
N ASP A 169 17.60 -0.06 -0.48
CA ASP A 169 16.95 0.09 0.82
C ASP A 169 15.43 -0.08 0.69
N GLN A 170 14.84 0.44 -0.40
CA GLN A 170 13.40 0.31 -0.66
C GLN A 170 12.98 -1.16 -0.77
N ALA A 171 13.76 -1.98 -1.48
CA ALA A 171 13.50 -3.40 -1.61
C ALA A 171 13.71 -4.14 -0.28
N SER A 172 14.79 -3.81 0.43
CA SER A 172 15.14 -4.42 1.72
C SER A 172 14.07 -4.16 2.79
N PHE A 173 13.60 -2.91 2.92
CA PHE A 173 12.57 -2.57 3.90
C PHE A 173 11.15 -2.98 3.48
N MET A 174 10.88 -3.09 2.17
CA MET A 174 9.64 -3.71 1.70
C MET A 174 9.60 -5.20 2.05
N TYR A 175 10.71 -5.91 1.82
CA TYR A 175 10.87 -7.29 2.24
C TYR A 175 10.73 -7.45 3.77
N PHE A 176 11.42 -6.60 4.54
CA PHE A 176 11.31 -6.60 6.00
C PHE A 176 9.87 -6.41 6.50
N SER A 177 9.13 -5.48 5.89
CA SER A 177 7.71 -5.24 6.17
C SER A 177 6.86 -6.47 5.89
N TYR A 178 7.01 -7.11 4.72
CA TYR A 178 6.32 -8.37 4.41
C TYR A 178 6.62 -9.48 5.42
N VAL A 179 7.89 -9.66 5.79
CA VAL A 179 8.33 -10.69 6.74
C VAL A 179 7.84 -10.39 8.16
N SER A 180 7.71 -9.12 8.53
CA SER A 180 7.22 -8.67 9.84
C SER A 180 5.70 -8.78 9.95
N ILE A 181 4.94 -8.24 8.99
CA ILE A 181 3.47 -8.30 8.99
C ILE A 181 2.93 -9.74 8.90
N THR A 182 3.72 -10.65 8.32
CA THR A 182 3.38 -12.09 8.26
C THR A 182 3.89 -12.87 9.48
N SER A 183 4.57 -12.22 10.42
CA SER A 183 5.22 -12.84 11.59
C SER A 183 6.28 -13.91 11.26
N THR A 184 6.85 -13.87 10.05
CA THR A 184 7.87 -14.84 9.60
C THR A 184 9.23 -14.59 10.26
N GLY A 185 9.68 -13.32 10.29
CA GLY A 185 10.84 -12.88 11.07
C GLY A 185 12.21 -13.54 10.77
N PHE A 186 12.69 -13.55 9.53
CA PHE A 186 13.96 -14.19 9.14
C PHE A 186 15.23 -13.66 9.82
N GLY A 187 15.22 -12.44 10.37
CA GLY A 187 16.32 -11.89 11.18
C GLY A 187 17.47 -11.23 10.41
N GLU A 188 17.35 -11.06 9.09
CA GLU A 188 18.37 -10.39 8.25
C GLU A 188 18.41 -8.86 8.46
N ILE A 189 17.27 -8.30 8.90
CA ILE A 189 17.13 -6.89 9.27
C ILE A 189 16.62 -6.86 10.71
N VAL A 190 17.38 -6.22 11.60
CA VAL A 190 17.10 -6.22 13.04
C VAL A 190 16.85 -4.80 13.53
N PRO A 191 15.69 -4.48 14.11
CA PRO A 191 15.42 -3.18 14.71
C PRO A 191 16.20 -3.03 16.03
N LEU A 192 17.12 -2.07 16.08
CA LEU A 192 17.92 -1.76 17.26
C LEU A 192 17.31 -0.64 18.10
N HIS A 193 16.77 0.40 17.46
CA HIS A 193 16.22 1.56 18.15
C HIS A 193 14.86 1.25 18.81
N PRO A 194 14.56 1.78 20.02
CA PRO A 194 13.28 1.54 20.70
C PRO A 194 12.04 1.90 19.86
N LEU A 195 12.09 3.01 19.10
CA LEU A 195 11.00 3.38 18.18
C LEU A 195 10.83 2.36 17.04
N ALA A 196 11.93 1.87 16.46
CA ALA A 196 11.86 0.85 15.40
C ALA A 196 11.24 -0.45 15.94
N ARG A 197 11.64 -0.87 17.15
CA ARG A 197 11.05 -2.05 17.82
C ARG A 197 9.56 -1.88 18.09
N SER A 198 9.14 -0.70 18.56
CA SER A 198 7.73 -0.39 18.80
C SER A 198 6.91 -0.48 17.51
N LEU A 199 7.40 0.11 16.40
CA LEU A 199 6.72 0.03 15.11
C LEU A 199 6.57 -1.42 14.63
N VAL A 200 7.63 -2.23 14.73
CA VAL A 200 7.59 -3.65 14.34
C VAL A 200 6.58 -4.43 15.18
N GLN A 201 6.49 -4.16 16.50
CA GLN A 201 5.48 -4.79 17.35
C GLN A 201 4.05 -4.45 16.90
N ILE A 202 3.80 -3.18 16.55
CA ILE A 202 2.48 -2.75 16.06
C ILE A 202 2.19 -3.36 14.69
N GLU A 203 3.18 -3.45 13.80
CA GLU A 203 3.02 -4.09 12.49
C GLU A 203 2.68 -5.57 12.63
N VAL A 204 3.42 -6.33 13.45
CA VAL A 204 3.16 -7.76 13.69
C VAL A 204 1.75 -7.96 14.23
N LEU A 205 1.33 -7.15 15.21
CA LEU A 205 -0.03 -7.21 15.75
C LEU A 205 -1.08 -6.89 14.68
N THR A 206 -0.84 -5.84 13.89
CA THR A 206 -1.72 -5.45 12.77
C THR A 206 -1.82 -6.59 11.76
N GLY A 207 -0.71 -7.23 11.45
CA GLY A 207 -0.61 -8.30 10.46
C GLY A 207 -1.34 -9.58 10.84
N VAL A 208 -1.40 -9.91 12.13
CA VAL A 208 -2.19 -11.04 12.63
C VAL A 208 -3.68 -10.66 12.74
N LEU A 209 -4.00 -9.50 13.31
CA LEU A 209 -5.39 -9.13 13.58
C LEU A 209 -6.16 -8.73 12.33
N TYR A 210 -5.51 -8.07 11.37
CA TYR A 210 -6.14 -7.61 10.13
C TYR A 210 -6.82 -8.75 9.34
N PRO A 211 -6.12 -9.83 8.92
CA PRO A 211 -6.74 -10.89 8.15
C PRO A 211 -7.81 -11.62 8.97
N VAL A 212 -7.60 -11.84 10.28
CA VAL A 212 -8.56 -12.51 11.16
C VAL A 212 -9.89 -11.74 11.23
N ILE A 213 -9.83 -10.44 11.53
CA ILE A 213 -11.02 -9.59 11.66
C ILE A 213 -11.72 -9.44 10.30
N LEU A 214 -10.95 -9.19 9.24
CA LEU A 214 -11.50 -8.87 7.94
C LEU A 214 -12.12 -10.09 7.25
N ILE A 215 -11.42 -11.23 7.25
CA ILE A 215 -11.96 -12.47 6.69
C ILE A 215 -13.15 -12.93 7.52
N GLY A 216 -13.07 -12.89 8.86
CA GLY A 216 -14.19 -13.24 9.73
C GLY A 216 -15.45 -12.41 9.41
N ARG A 217 -15.28 -11.10 9.18
CA ARG A 217 -16.38 -10.22 8.76
C ARG A 217 -16.91 -10.56 7.37
N LEU A 218 -16.03 -10.77 6.38
CA LEU A 218 -16.45 -11.12 5.02
C LEU A 218 -17.21 -12.46 4.98
N VAL A 219 -16.77 -13.46 5.75
CA VAL A 219 -17.47 -14.74 5.86
C VAL A 219 -18.84 -14.57 6.55
N SER A 220 -18.90 -13.77 7.61
CA SER A 220 -20.17 -13.43 8.27
C SER A 220 -21.15 -12.75 7.30
N ASP A 221 -20.69 -11.73 6.59
CA ASP A 221 -21.51 -10.99 5.62
C ASP A 221 -21.99 -11.89 4.46
N ALA A 222 -21.14 -12.83 4.02
CA ALA A 222 -21.52 -13.83 3.01
C ALA A 222 -22.63 -14.76 3.52
N ASN A 223 -22.52 -15.28 4.76
CA ASN A 223 -23.53 -16.16 5.35
C ASN A 223 -24.89 -15.46 5.54
N PHE A 224 -24.89 -14.20 5.98
CA PHE A 224 -26.13 -13.42 6.08
C PHE A 224 -26.78 -13.16 4.72
N SER A 225 -25.98 -13.03 3.65
CA SER A 225 -26.51 -12.84 2.30
C SER A 225 -27.21 -14.09 1.76
N ILE A 226 -26.71 -15.29 2.11
CA ILE A 226 -27.32 -16.57 1.73
C ILE A 226 -28.67 -16.75 2.43
N LYS A 227 -28.72 -16.52 3.75
CA LYS A 227 -29.95 -16.68 4.56
C LYS A 227 -31.10 -15.75 4.17
N LYS A 228 -30.83 -14.64 3.46
CA LYS A 228 -31.85 -13.72 2.97
C LYS A 228 -32.45 -14.16 1.61
N GLN A 229 -31.81 -15.11 0.93
CA GLN A 229 -32.25 -15.66 -0.36
C GLN A 229 -33.03 -16.98 -0.21
N GLU A 230 -32.95 -17.62 0.96
CA GLU A 230 -33.82 -18.73 1.41
C GLU A 230 -35.15 -18.21 1.99
#